data_AF-A0A533WPJ6-F1
#
_entry.id   AF-A0A533WPJ6-F1
#
_cell.length_a   1.000
_cell.length_b   1.000
_cell.length_c   1.000
_cell.angle_alpha   90.00
_cell.angle_beta   90.00
_cell.angle_gamma   90.00
#
_symmetry.space_group_name_H-M   'P 1'
#
loop_
_entity.id
_entity.type
_entity.pdbx_description
1 polymer ?
#
loop_
_entity_poly.entity_id
_entity_poly.type
_entity_poly.pdbx_seq_one_letter_code
_entity_poly.pdbx_strand_id
1 'polypeptide(L)'
;MPPIIGVAVFLFFAFIIPSTSFSASNNFVNHNHDANAEKNPVEVSQIYQSKSWEGDAKEKLGSLVVTENYIDSDNSCEFCTLVDYTPSVQGVTGMSYVDDKGFDLTNAKRVTFYVIGLSGDATIKFMVAGKNLDKKSDDISNQGIFKNQKFAETTQSMSLGNDWKKLEIDVSKDDLKNITHPFAFEIKSKGTGEVAFYIKYIIYDSKTANKPLPTV
;
A
#
# COMPACT_ATOMS: atom_id res chain seq x y z
N MET A 1 44.09 26.97 56.50
CA MET A 1 43.39 25.82 57.11
C MET A 1 43.23 24.75 56.04
N PRO A 2 43.83 23.55 56.19
CA PRO A 2 43.53 22.39 55.36
C PRO A 2 42.27 21.69 55.91
N PRO A 3 41.55 20.88 55.09
CA PRO A 3 41.60 19.43 55.32
C PRO A 3 41.49 18.60 54.01
N ILE A 4 42.22 17.51 53.81
CA ILE A 4 42.17 16.12 54.33
C ILE A 4 41.82 15.17 53.16
N ILE A 5 42.74 14.23 52.99
CA ILE A 5 42.78 13.12 52.04
C ILE A 5 41.75 12.05 52.42
N GLY A 6 41.13 11.43 51.41
CA GLY A 6 40.38 10.18 51.55
C GLY A 6 40.42 9.39 50.26
N VAL A 7 41.46 8.57 50.07
CA VAL A 7 41.56 7.60 48.97
C VAL A 7 40.85 6.31 49.41
N ALA A 8 39.77 5.94 48.73
CA ALA A 8 39.11 4.65 48.91
C ALA A 8 39.60 3.66 47.86
N VAL A 9 40.21 2.58 48.32
CA VAL A 9 40.65 1.42 47.51
C VAL A 9 39.47 0.46 47.38
N PHE A 10 39.01 0.20 46.16
CA PHE A 10 38.02 -0.84 45.86
C PHE A 10 38.72 -2.11 45.38
N LEU A 11 38.59 -3.19 46.17
CA LEU A 11 38.97 -4.55 45.83
C LEU A 11 37.81 -5.23 45.08
N PHE A 12 38.02 -5.60 43.82
CA PHE A 12 37.12 -6.46 43.06
C PHE A 12 37.41 -7.94 43.36
N PHE A 13 36.45 -8.64 43.98
CA PHE A 13 36.45 -10.10 44.06
C PHE A 13 35.76 -10.67 42.82
N ALA A 14 36.49 -11.49 42.05
CA ALA A 14 35.93 -12.28 40.96
C ALA A 14 35.30 -13.56 41.54
N PHE A 15 33.99 -13.74 41.33
CA PHE A 15 33.29 -15.00 41.58
C PHE A 15 33.34 -15.87 40.32
N ILE A 16 33.94 -17.04 40.42
CA ILE A 16 33.93 -18.09 39.40
C ILE A 16 32.74 -19.01 39.69
N ILE A 17 31.78 -19.09 38.77
CA ILE A 17 30.67 -20.06 38.85
C ILE A 17 31.01 -21.26 37.95
N PRO A 18 31.01 -22.50 38.44
CA PRO A 18 31.19 -23.68 37.59
C PRO A 18 29.91 -23.98 36.80
N SER A 19 30.04 -24.08 35.48
CA SER A 19 28.96 -24.51 34.58
C SER A 19 28.82 -26.04 34.60
N THR A 20 27.72 -26.54 35.14
CA THR A 20 27.32 -27.95 34.96
C THR A 20 26.53 -28.10 33.66
N SER A 21 27.04 -28.92 32.75
CA SER A 21 26.38 -29.29 31.49
C SER A 21 25.18 -30.20 31.76
N PHE A 22 23.98 -29.76 31.38
CA PHE A 22 22.77 -30.59 31.36
C PHE A 22 22.61 -31.15 29.95
N SER A 23 22.66 -32.48 29.80
CA SER A 23 22.39 -33.16 28.52
C SER A 23 20.96 -33.68 28.54
N ALA A 24 20.07 -33.05 27.78
CA ALA A 24 18.71 -33.51 27.56
C ALA A 24 18.64 -34.22 26.19
N SER A 25 18.50 -35.54 26.23
CA SER A 25 18.18 -36.38 25.07
C SER A 25 16.71 -36.21 24.72
N ASN A 26 16.40 -35.45 23.68
CA ASN A 26 15.06 -35.44 23.08
C ASN A 26 15.04 -36.33 21.84
N ASN A 27 14.32 -37.44 21.93
CA ASN A 27 13.87 -38.24 20.80
C ASN A 27 13.02 -37.35 19.89
N PHE A 28 13.59 -36.89 18.77
CA PHE A 28 12.85 -36.16 17.75
C PHE A 28 12.05 -37.18 16.92
N VAL A 29 10.77 -37.33 17.24
CA VAL A 29 9.80 -37.92 16.33
C VAL A 29 9.65 -36.95 15.16
N ASN A 30 10.04 -37.41 13.97
CA ASN A 30 9.94 -36.66 12.73
C ASN A 30 8.47 -36.57 12.31
N HIS A 31 7.75 -35.57 12.85
CA HIS A 31 6.48 -35.16 12.27
C HIS A 31 6.77 -34.34 11.03
N ASN A 32 6.63 -34.97 9.86
CA ASN A 32 6.43 -34.27 8.60
C ASN A 32 5.17 -33.41 8.73
N HIS A 33 5.35 -32.17 9.18
CA HIS A 33 4.38 -31.12 8.92
C HIS A 33 4.62 -30.65 7.49
N ASP A 34 3.78 -31.13 6.57
CA ASP A 34 3.51 -30.41 5.34
C ASP A 34 2.89 -29.05 5.72
N ALA A 35 3.77 -28.09 6.03
CA ALA A 35 3.39 -26.71 6.18
C ALA A 35 3.02 -26.20 4.78
N ASN A 36 1.75 -26.35 4.41
CA ASN A 36 1.12 -25.45 3.45
C ASN A 36 1.15 -24.05 4.09
N ALA A 37 2.30 -23.39 4.03
CA ALA A 37 2.43 -21.99 4.37
C ALA A 37 1.59 -21.22 3.36
N GLU A 38 0.36 -20.89 3.75
CA GLU A 38 -0.44 -19.94 3.01
C GLU A 38 0.41 -18.67 2.88
N LYS A 39 0.78 -18.32 1.64
CA LYS A 39 1.61 -17.14 1.37
C LYS A 39 0.87 -15.94 1.96
N ASN A 40 1.49 -15.27 2.93
CA ASN A 40 0.87 -14.17 3.67
C ASN A 40 0.30 -13.11 2.71
N PRO A 41 -0.81 -12.45 3.09
CA PRO A 41 -1.33 -11.31 2.34
C PRO A 41 -0.23 -10.28 2.04
N VAL A 42 -0.28 -9.72 0.84
CA VAL A 42 0.73 -8.77 0.37
C VAL A 42 0.16 -7.35 0.46
N GLU A 43 0.75 -6.52 1.32
CA GLU A 43 0.40 -5.10 1.42
C GLU A 43 1.25 -4.26 0.46
N VAL A 44 0.60 -3.46 -0.38
CA VAL A 44 1.25 -2.70 -1.46
C VAL A 44 2.26 -1.68 -0.94
N SER A 45 1.89 -0.90 0.07
CA SER A 45 2.75 0.16 0.63
C SER A 45 4.05 -0.36 1.26
N GLN A 46 4.08 -1.63 1.67
CA GLN A 46 5.29 -2.26 2.23
C GLN A 46 6.30 -2.65 1.15
N ILE A 47 5.83 -2.87 -0.07
CA ILE A 47 6.64 -3.39 -1.17
C ILE A 47 6.98 -2.28 -2.18
N TYR A 48 6.03 -1.39 -2.47
CA TYR A 48 6.13 -0.39 -3.51
C TYR A 48 6.30 1.00 -2.90
N GLN A 49 7.53 1.52 -2.92
CA GLN A 49 7.85 2.83 -2.34
C GLN A 49 7.79 3.97 -3.36
N SER A 50 8.00 3.66 -4.64
CA SER A 50 7.97 4.64 -5.73
C SER A 50 6.54 4.92 -6.19
N LYS A 51 6.33 6.12 -6.72
CA LYS A 51 5.05 6.61 -7.22
C LYS A 51 5.25 7.25 -8.59
N SER A 52 4.28 7.11 -9.48
CA SER A 52 4.18 7.90 -10.71
C SER A 52 2.92 8.75 -10.70
N TRP A 53 2.97 9.86 -11.43
CA TRP A 53 1.97 10.92 -11.44
C TRP A 53 1.47 11.17 -12.86
N GLU A 54 0.16 11.34 -13.02
CA GLU A 54 -0.48 11.64 -14.30
C GLU A 54 -1.50 12.79 -14.16
N GLY A 55 -1.89 13.38 -15.29
CA GLY A 55 -2.81 14.52 -15.35
C GLY A 55 -2.23 15.78 -14.70
N ASP A 56 -3.06 16.51 -13.95
CA ASP A 56 -2.67 17.79 -13.32
C ASP A 56 -1.42 17.64 -12.42
N ALA A 57 -1.22 16.50 -11.75
CA ALA A 57 -0.04 16.24 -10.90
C ALA A 57 1.29 16.27 -11.67
N LYS A 58 1.25 15.93 -12.96
CA LYS A 58 2.41 15.91 -13.83
C LYS A 58 2.75 17.29 -14.38
N GLU A 59 1.74 18.15 -14.56
CA GLU A 59 1.88 19.48 -15.16
C GLU A 59 2.05 20.59 -14.12
N LYS A 60 1.49 20.41 -12.93
CA LYS A 60 1.54 21.39 -11.84
C LYS A 60 1.93 20.71 -10.54
N LEU A 61 3.15 21.00 -10.08
CA LEU A 61 3.66 20.54 -8.78
C LEU A 61 2.72 20.97 -7.65
N GLY A 62 2.42 20.05 -6.74
CA GLY A 62 1.55 20.29 -5.60
C GLY A 62 0.06 20.35 -5.93
N SER A 63 -0.35 20.11 -7.18
CA SER A 63 -1.78 19.91 -7.48
C SER A 63 -2.30 18.61 -6.85
N LEU A 64 -1.47 17.57 -6.76
CA LEU A 64 -1.73 16.35 -6.00
C LEU A 64 -0.62 16.17 -4.95
N VAL A 65 -1.01 16.02 -3.69
CA VAL A 65 -0.13 15.73 -2.56
C VAL A 65 -0.58 14.41 -1.96
N VAL A 66 0.37 13.48 -1.77
CA VAL A 66 0.10 12.18 -1.15
C VAL A 66 1.02 12.02 0.05
N THR A 67 0.42 12.01 1.24
CA THR A 67 1.13 11.92 2.51
C THR A 67 0.91 10.53 3.11
N GLU A 68 1.96 9.72 3.14
CA GLU A 68 1.94 8.37 3.72
C GLU A 68 2.11 8.42 5.25
N ASN A 69 1.64 7.38 5.94
CA ASN A 69 1.71 7.26 7.40
C ASN A 69 1.06 8.44 8.14
N TYR A 70 0.04 9.04 7.55
CA TYR A 70 -0.71 10.13 8.13
C TYR A 70 -1.54 9.64 9.32
N ILE A 71 -1.62 10.48 10.35
CA ILE A 71 -2.38 10.22 11.57
C ILE A 71 -3.36 11.36 11.77
N ASP A 72 -4.64 11.00 11.85
CA ASP A 72 -5.74 11.90 12.13
C ASP A 72 -6.78 11.18 12.99
N SER A 73 -6.80 11.56 14.26
CA SER A 73 -7.68 10.99 15.27
C SER A 73 -9.15 11.24 14.97
N ASP A 74 -9.48 12.39 14.37
CA ASP A 74 -10.86 12.83 14.19
C ASP A 74 -11.56 12.00 13.11
N ASN A 75 -10.78 11.52 12.13
CA ASN A 75 -11.25 10.66 11.05
C ASN A 75 -10.90 9.18 11.24
N SER A 76 -10.50 8.76 12.46
CA SER A 76 -10.09 7.37 12.76
C SER A 76 -9.02 6.85 11.78
N CYS A 77 -8.11 7.74 11.41
CA CYS A 77 -7.00 7.46 10.53
C CYS A 77 -5.73 7.27 11.34
N GLU A 78 -5.22 6.04 11.36
CA GLU A 78 -3.93 5.70 11.93
C GLU A 78 -3.10 5.05 10.81
N PHE A 79 -1.96 5.64 10.49
CA PHE A 79 -1.06 5.23 9.40
C PHE A 79 -1.75 5.12 8.03
N CYS A 80 -2.61 6.07 7.67
CA CYS A 80 -3.21 6.09 6.33
C CYS A 80 -2.33 6.83 5.32
N THR A 81 -2.73 6.71 4.06
CA THR A 81 -2.32 7.60 2.98
C THR A 81 -3.37 8.69 2.84
N LEU A 82 -3.00 9.94 3.11
CA LEU A 82 -3.80 11.13 2.77
C LEU A 82 -3.55 11.50 1.32
N VAL A 83 -4.61 11.72 0.57
CA VAL A 83 -4.57 12.19 -0.82
C VAL A 83 -5.31 13.52 -0.90
N ASP A 84 -4.56 14.59 -1.12
CA ASP A 84 -5.08 15.95 -1.30
C ASP A 84 -4.88 16.41 -2.74
N TYR A 85 -5.99 16.77 -3.39
CA TYR A 85 -6.01 17.20 -4.78
C TYR A 85 -6.66 18.57 -4.90
N THR A 86 -5.91 19.52 -5.45
CA THR A 86 -6.41 20.80 -5.93
C THR A 86 -6.49 20.77 -7.46
N PRO A 87 -7.70 20.69 -8.06
CA PRO A 87 -7.86 20.62 -9.50
C PRO A 87 -7.21 21.80 -10.24
N SER A 88 -6.59 21.50 -11.39
CA SER A 88 -6.05 22.51 -12.29
C SER A 88 -6.81 22.50 -13.62
N VAL A 89 -6.13 22.76 -14.74
CA VAL A 89 -6.77 23.02 -16.03
C VAL A 89 -7.46 21.76 -16.56
N GLN A 90 -6.90 20.57 -16.32
CA GLN A 90 -7.49 19.33 -16.82
C GLN A 90 -8.64 18.84 -15.95
N GLY A 91 -8.65 19.17 -14.67
CA GLY A 91 -9.65 18.68 -13.72
C GLY A 91 -9.55 17.17 -13.49
N VAL A 92 -8.42 16.57 -13.86
CA VAL A 92 -8.15 15.14 -13.69
C VAL A 92 -6.69 14.92 -13.29
N THR A 93 -6.47 14.04 -12.33
CA THR A 93 -5.15 13.67 -11.85
C THR A 93 -5.12 12.20 -11.45
N GLY A 94 -3.93 11.63 -11.27
CA GLY A 94 -3.81 10.30 -10.71
C GLY A 94 -2.42 9.97 -10.25
N MET A 95 -2.37 8.89 -9.48
CA MET A 95 -1.15 8.31 -8.96
C MET A 95 -1.19 6.80 -9.14
N SER A 96 -0.06 6.20 -9.45
CA SER A 96 0.15 4.76 -9.32
C SER A 96 1.38 4.46 -8.46
N TYR A 97 1.28 3.42 -7.64
CA TYR A 97 2.47 2.80 -7.03
C TYR A 97 3.28 2.11 -8.13
N VAL A 98 4.61 2.17 -8.05
CA VAL A 98 5.51 1.66 -9.10
C VAL A 98 6.64 0.82 -8.51
N ASP A 99 6.95 -0.29 -9.15
CA ASP A 99 8.23 -1.00 -9.01
C ASP A 99 8.68 -1.54 -10.38
N ASP A 100 9.89 -1.18 -10.79
CA ASP A 100 10.47 -1.53 -12.10
C ASP A 100 10.80 -3.02 -12.25
N LYS A 101 10.97 -3.75 -11.14
CA LYS A 101 11.30 -5.18 -11.14
C LYS A 101 10.07 -6.05 -11.38
N GLY A 102 8.90 -5.53 -11.03
CA GLY A 102 7.65 -6.26 -11.03
C GLY A 102 7.57 -7.34 -9.94
N PHE A 103 6.36 -7.65 -9.49
CA PHE A 103 6.11 -8.69 -8.49
C PHE A 103 5.14 -9.76 -8.99
N ASP A 104 5.30 -10.96 -8.43
CA ASP A 104 4.39 -12.07 -8.61
C ASP A 104 3.32 -12.09 -7.52
N LEU A 105 2.09 -11.75 -7.92
CA LEU A 105 0.89 -11.72 -7.10
C LEU A 105 -0.10 -12.85 -7.48
N THR A 106 0.35 -13.89 -8.20
CA THR A 106 -0.49 -15.01 -8.73
C THR A 106 -1.33 -15.76 -7.71
N ASN A 107 -0.96 -15.72 -6.43
CA ASN A 107 -1.75 -16.36 -5.37
C ASN A 107 -2.94 -15.52 -4.92
N ALA A 108 -3.02 -14.26 -5.33
CA ALA A 108 -4.10 -13.37 -4.95
C ALA A 108 -5.34 -13.62 -5.80
N LYS A 109 -6.51 -13.56 -5.16
CA LYS A 109 -7.83 -13.62 -5.81
C LYS A 109 -8.61 -12.33 -5.65
N ARG A 110 -8.17 -11.45 -4.76
CA ARG A 110 -8.77 -10.13 -4.60
C ARG A 110 -7.74 -9.10 -4.12
N VAL A 111 -8.08 -7.85 -4.36
CA VAL A 111 -7.49 -6.69 -3.70
C VAL A 111 -8.52 -6.12 -2.74
N THR A 112 -8.12 -5.84 -1.50
CA THR A 112 -8.96 -5.12 -0.53
C THR A 112 -8.29 -3.86 -0.07
N PHE A 113 -9.05 -2.81 0.19
CA PHE A 113 -8.56 -1.54 0.74
C PHE A 113 -9.69 -0.79 1.42
N TYR A 114 -9.34 0.17 2.27
CA TYR A 114 -10.29 1.02 2.98
C TYR A 114 -10.16 2.45 2.50
N VAL A 115 -11.28 3.12 2.26
CA VAL A 115 -11.33 4.53 1.85
C VAL A 115 -12.41 5.32 2.58
N ILE A 116 -12.18 6.62 2.72
CA ILE A 116 -13.15 7.60 3.21
C ILE A 116 -12.88 8.93 2.49
N GLY A 117 -13.93 9.59 2.01
CA GLY A 117 -13.85 10.95 1.46
C GLY A 117 -13.96 11.97 2.59
N LEU A 118 -13.18 13.04 2.51
CA LEU A 118 -13.15 14.12 3.51
C LEU A 118 -13.83 15.38 2.96
N SER A 119 -13.54 15.72 1.71
CA SER A 119 -14.06 16.92 1.06
C SER A 119 -14.06 16.80 -0.46
N GLY A 120 -14.85 17.66 -1.10
CA GLY A 120 -14.87 17.85 -2.54
C GLY A 120 -15.80 16.91 -3.30
N ASP A 121 -16.36 17.43 -4.39
CA ASP A 121 -17.22 16.69 -5.30
C ASP A 121 -16.39 16.09 -6.45
N ALA A 122 -15.71 14.98 -6.16
CA ALA A 122 -14.95 14.23 -7.15
C ALA A 122 -15.52 12.83 -7.39
N THR A 123 -15.19 12.30 -8.55
CA THR A 123 -15.32 10.87 -8.83
C THR A 123 -13.94 10.25 -8.90
N ILE A 124 -13.81 9.07 -8.33
CA ILE A 124 -12.57 8.32 -8.25
C ILE A 124 -12.75 6.99 -8.96
N LYS A 125 -11.72 6.57 -9.68
CA LYS A 125 -11.55 5.19 -10.16
C LYS A 125 -10.31 4.60 -9.51
N PHE A 126 -10.37 3.32 -9.20
CA PHE A 126 -9.21 2.55 -8.76
C PHE A 126 -8.82 1.59 -9.86
N MET A 127 -7.52 1.40 -10.05
CA MET A 127 -6.98 0.41 -10.98
C MET A 127 -5.98 -0.47 -10.26
N VAL A 128 -5.93 -1.75 -10.63
CA VAL A 128 -5.07 -2.74 -9.96
C VAL A 128 -4.34 -3.63 -10.96
N ALA A 129 -3.26 -4.25 -10.47
CA ALA A 129 -2.48 -5.23 -11.21
C ALA A 129 -1.99 -4.70 -12.58
N GLY A 130 -1.45 -3.49 -12.59
CA GLY A 130 -0.90 -2.85 -13.76
C GLY A 130 0.47 -3.37 -14.19
N LYS A 131 0.68 -3.43 -15.50
CA LYS A 131 1.93 -3.77 -16.17
C LYS A 131 2.34 -2.65 -17.11
N ASN A 132 3.64 -2.44 -17.27
CA ASN A 132 4.15 -1.61 -18.36
C ASN A 132 3.70 -2.16 -19.71
N LEU A 133 3.32 -1.27 -20.62
CA LEU A 133 3.06 -1.64 -22.00
C LEU A 133 4.38 -1.80 -22.76
N ASP A 134 4.57 -2.98 -23.35
CA ASP A 134 5.68 -3.23 -24.27
C ASP A 134 5.40 -2.50 -25.60
N LYS A 135 5.80 -1.21 -25.66
CA LYS A 135 5.64 -0.27 -26.79
C LYS A 135 4.20 0.25 -26.96
N LYS A 136 4.08 1.43 -27.60
CA LYS A 136 2.82 2.17 -27.87
C LYS A 136 1.76 1.24 -28.48
N SER A 137 0.98 0.59 -27.63
CA SER A 137 -0.22 -0.12 -28.04
C SER A 137 -1.22 0.97 -28.40
N ASP A 138 -1.82 0.90 -29.60
CA ASP A 138 -2.84 1.85 -30.05
C ASP A 138 -4.19 1.66 -29.31
N ASP A 139 -4.27 0.70 -28.37
CA ASP A 139 -5.46 0.38 -27.58
C ASP A 139 -5.58 1.26 -26.31
N ILE A 140 -5.27 2.55 -26.45
CA ILE A 140 -5.18 3.57 -25.38
C ILE A 140 -6.56 4.00 -24.86
N SER A 141 -7.65 3.59 -25.52
CA SER A 141 -8.97 4.19 -25.31
C SER A 141 -9.61 3.92 -23.94
N ASN A 142 -9.20 2.87 -23.22
CA ASN A 142 -9.79 2.50 -21.93
C ASN A 142 -8.92 2.78 -20.69
N GLN A 143 -7.70 3.33 -20.84
CA GLN A 143 -6.74 3.47 -19.73
C GLN A 143 -6.77 4.83 -19.03
N GLY A 144 -7.73 5.69 -19.37
CA GLY A 144 -7.85 7.02 -18.76
C GLY A 144 -6.59 7.85 -18.97
N ILE A 145 -6.06 8.43 -17.89
CA ILE A 145 -4.85 9.25 -17.93
C ILE A 145 -3.52 8.44 -17.94
N PHE A 146 -3.56 7.13 -17.70
CA PHE A 146 -2.38 6.27 -17.59
C PHE A 146 -2.00 5.63 -18.93
N LYS A 147 -1.22 6.33 -19.77
CA LYS A 147 -1.01 5.95 -21.18
C LYS A 147 -0.01 4.82 -21.44
N ASN A 148 0.84 4.49 -20.46
CA ASN A 148 1.94 3.53 -20.63
C ASN A 148 1.75 2.26 -19.80
N GLN A 149 0.56 2.07 -19.20
CA GLN A 149 0.30 1.08 -18.18
C GLN A 149 -1.01 0.37 -18.48
N LYS A 150 -0.99 -0.96 -18.58
CA LYS A 150 -2.19 -1.77 -18.69
C LYS A 150 -2.55 -2.37 -17.34
N PHE A 151 -3.64 -1.88 -16.75
CA PHE A 151 -4.26 -2.46 -15.58
C PHE A 151 -5.13 -3.66 -15.95
N ALA A 152 -5.12 -4.70 -15.11
CA ALA A 152 -5.97 -5.86 -15.31
C ALA A 152 -7.43 -5.49 -15.04
N GLU A 153 -7.66 -4.72 -13.97
CA GLU A 153 -8.99 -4.30 -13.54
C GLU A 153 -9.01 -2.79 -13.29
N THR A 154 -10.07 -2.13 -13.77
CA THR A 154 -10.38 -0.72 -13.52
C THR A 154 -11.81 -0.62 -13.01
N THR A 155 -12.02 0.00 -11.85
CA THR A 155 -13.36 0.15 -11.30
C THR A 155 -14.18 1.17 -12.10
N GLN A 156 -15.51 1.06 -12.03
CA GLN A 156 -16.37 2.18 -12.39
C GLN A 156 -16.06 3.43 -11.54
N SER A 157 -16.35 4.61 -12.09
CA SER A 157 -16.24 5.87 -11.35
C SER A 157 -17.21 5.89 -10.17
N MET A 158 -16.72 6.26 -8.99
CA MET A 158 -17.54 6.39 -7.78
C MET A 158 -17.22 7.67 -7.02
N SER A 159 -18.20 8.21 -6.31
CA SER A 159 -17.97 9.26 -5.31
C SER A 159 -17.71 8.62 -3.94
N LEU A 160 -16.78 9.19 -3.19
CA LEU A 160 -16.53 8.75 -1.82
C LEU A 160 -17.48 9.48 -0.86
N GLY A 161 -17.95 8.76 0.15
CA GLY A 161 -18.70 9.34 1.26
C GLY A 161 -17.80 9.58 2.46
N ASN A 162 -18.34 10.23 3.48
CA ASN A 162 -17.69 10.53 4.76
C ASN A 162 -17.72 9.36 5.77
N ASP A 163 -17.91 8.14 5.28
CA ASP A 163 -17.84 6.91 6.08
C ASP A 163 -16.76 6.00 5.52
N TRP A 164 -16.01 5.36 6.41
CA TRP A 164 -15.05 4.33 6.03
C TRP A 164 -15.75 3.17 5.32
N LYS A 165 -15.30 2.89 4.09
CA LYS A 165 -15.76 1.75 3.30
C LYS A 165 -14.60 0.83 3.00
N LYS A 166 -14.81 -0.46 3.28
CA LYS A 166 -13.98 -1.53 2.74
C LYS A 166 -14.43 -1.80 1.31
N LEU A 167 -13.50 -1.68 0.37
CA LEU A 167 -13.70 -1.99 -1.04
C LEU A 167 -12.92 -3.26 -1.40
N GLU A 168 -13.47 -4.04 -2.33
CA GLU A 168 -12.86 -5.25 -2.84
C GLU A 168 -12.86 -5.19 -4.37
N ILE A 169 -11.80 -5.66 -5.02
CA ILE A 169 -11.72 -5.86 -6.47
C ILE A 169 -11.36 -7.33 -6.68
N ASP A 170 -12.15 -8.04 -7.49
CA ASP A 170 -11.85 -9.43 -7.87
C ASP A 170 -10.74 -9.42 -8.91
N VAL A 171 -9.67 -10.18 -8.65
CA VAL A 171 -8.56 -10.35 -9.60
C VAL A 171 -8.26 -11.83 -9.86
N SER A 172 -9.21 -12.71 -9.51
CA SER A 172 -9.03 -14.17 -9.53
C SER A 172 -8.84 -14.76 -10.92
N LYS A 173 -9.14 -14.01 -11.98
CA LYS A 173 -9.02 -14.43 -13.38
C LYS A 173 -7.86 -13.77 -14.10
N ASP A 174 -7.11 -12.90 -13.43
CA ASP A 174 -6.08 -12.08 -14.03
C ASP A 174 -4.71 -12.77 -14.05
N ASP A 175 -3.88 -12.38 -15.03
CA ASP A 175 -2.47 -12.73 -15.01
C ASP A 175 -1.71 -11.78 -14.08
N LEU A 176 -1.49 -12.26 -12.85
CA LEU A 176 -0.84 -11.50 -11.79
C LEU A 176 0.68 -11.70 -11.72
N LYS A 177 1.33 -12.13 -12.81
CA LYS A 177 2.80 -12.18 -12.91
C LYS A 177 3.37 -10.83 -13.35
N ASN A 178 4.54 -10.47 -12.82
CA ASN A 178 5.31 -9.27 -13.21
C ASN A 178 4.50 -7.97 -13.10
N ILE A 179 3.74 -7.81 -12.02
CA ILE A 179 2.98 -6.60 -11.73
C ILE A 179 3.92 -5.48 -11.32
N THR A 180 3.96 -4.41 -12.11
CA THR A 180 4.82 -3.23 -11.89
C THR A 180 4.04 -2.06 -11.29
N HIS A 181 2.71 -2.04 -11.46
CA HIS A 181 1.82 -0.99 -11.00
C HIS A 181 0.65 -1.61 -10.23
N PRO A 182 0.86 -2.09 -9.00
CA PRO A 182 -0.11 -2.91 -8.29
C PRO A 182 -1.39 -2.16 -7.96
N PHE A 183 -1.31 -0.85 -7.74
CA PHE A 183 -2.45 -0.05 -7.34
C PHE A 183 -2.29 1.37 -7.89
N ALA A 184 -3.39 1.89 -8.43
CA ALA A 184 -3.49 3.24 -8.93
C ALA A 184 -4.87 3.82 -8.65
N PHE A 185 -4.96 5.14 -8.70
CA PHE A 185 -6.24 5.84 -8.69
C PHE A 185 -6.23 7.01 -9.67
N GLU A 186 -7.40 7.30 -10.23
CA GLU A 186 -7.70 8.49 -11.02
C GLU A 186 -8.78 9.30 -10.29
N ILE A 187 -8.52 10.58 -10.09
CA ILE A 187 -9.47 11.54 -9.50
C ILE A 187 -9.91 12.49 -10.61
N LYS A 188 -11.22 12.62 -10.79
CA LYS A 188 -11.81 13.62 -11.69
C LYS A 188 -12.71 14.56 -10.90
N SER A 189 -12.41 15.84 -10.97
CA SER A 189 -13.18 16.92 -10.34
C SER A 189 -13.58 17.95 -11.39
N LYS A 190 -14.84 18.42 -11.32
CA LYS A 190 -15.35 19.45 -12.22
C LYS A 190 -15.21 20.87 -11.66
N GLY A 191 -14.84 21.00 -10.39
CA GLY A 191 -14.73 22.27 -9.69
C GLY A 191 -13.28 22.65 -9.37
N THR A 192 -13.09 23.84 -8.79
CA THR A 192 -11.81 24.30 -8.24
C THR A 192 -11.66 23.98 -6.76
N GLY A 193 -12.67 23.35 -6.15
CA GLY A 193 -12.64 22.96 -4.75
C GLY A 193 -11.63 21.85 -4.51
N GLU A 194 -10.99 21.91 -3.36
CA GLU A 194 -10.09 20.86 -2.89
C GLU A 194 -10.86 19.54 -2.69
N VAL A 195 -10.19 18.45 -3.04
CA VAL A 195 -10.69 17.09 -2.93
C VAL A 195 -9.70 16.34 -2.04
N ALA A 196 -10.18 15.83 -0.92
CA ALA A 196 -9.34 15.09 0.02
C ALA A 196 -9.98 13.74 0.39
N PHE A 197 -9.18 12.69 0.46
CA PHE A 197 -9.61 11.37 0.94
C PHE A 197 -8.46 10.60 1.59
N TYR A 198 -8.80 9.67 2.47
CA TYR A 198 -7.85 8.69 3.00
C TYR A 198 -8.00 7.36 2.28
N ILE A 199 -6.87 6.67 2.12
CA ILE A 199 -6.81 5.25 1.76
C ILE A 199 -5.86 4.51 2.69
N LYS A 200 -6.17 3.25 3.03
CA LYS A 200 -5.27 2.38 3.80
C LYS A 200 -5.47 0.90 3.49
N TYR A 201 -4.47 0.09 3.87
CA TYR A 201 -4.49 -1.37 3.80
C TYR A 201 -4.81 -1.92 2.41
N ILE A 202 -4.07 -1.46 1.39
CA ILE A 202 -4.16 -2.03 0.04
C ILE A 202 -3.48 -3.40 0.04
N ILE A 203 -4.29 -4.45 0.10
CA ILE A 203 -3.84 -5.82 0.34
C ILE A 203 -4.30 -6.74 -0.78
N TYR A 204 -3.36 -7.49 -1.34
CA TYR A 204 -3.60 -8.66 -2.18
C TYR A 204 -3.66 -9.92 -1.32
N ASP A 205 -4.75 -10.69 -1.37
CA ASP A 205 -4.91 -11.94 -0.61
C ASP A 205 -5.58 -13.07 -1.42
N SER A 206 -5.48 -14.30 -0.91
CA SER A 206 -5.96 -15.54 -1.52
C SER A 206 -7.48 -15.75 -1.41
N LYS A 207 -8.19 -14.88 -0.69
CA LYS A 207 -9.62 -15.05 -0.40
C LYS A 207 -10.46 -14.57 -1.58
N THR A 208 -11.62 -15.19 -1.76
CA THR A 208 -12.58 -14.76 -2.78
C THR A 208 -13.16 -13.38 -2.44
N ALA A 209 -13.36 -12.54 -3.45
CA ALA A 209 -14.10 -11.29 -3.28
C ALA A 209 -15.58 -11.60 -2.99
N ASN A 210 -16.15 -10.98 -1.96
CA ASN A 210 -17.54 -11.22 -1.56
C ASN A 210 -18.50 -10.25 -2.25
N LYS A 211 -18.09 -8.98 -2.34
CA LYS A 211 -18.85 -7.88 -2.96
C LYS A 211 -17.86 -7.02 -3.75
N PRO A 212 -17.27 -7.55 -4.83
CA PRO A 212 -16.33 -6.78 -5.62
C PRO A 212 -17.01 -5.55 -6.22
N LEU A 213 -16.25 -4.47 -6.35
CA LEU A 213 -16.64 -3.32 -7.15
C LEU A 213 -16.83 -3.77 -8.61
N PRO A 214 -17.81 -3.19 -9.33
CA PRO A 214 -17.93 -3.42 -10.75
C PRO A 214 -16.72 -2.82 -11.48
N THR A 215 -16.17 -3.58 -12.43
CA THR A 215 -15.03 -3.18 -13.27
C THR A 215 -15.43 -3.04 -14.74
N VAL A 216 -14.58 -2.39 -15.55
CA VAL A 216 -14.81 -2.06 -16.97
C VAL A 216 -13.68 -2.52 -17.87
#